data_AF-M0EX10-F1
#
_entry.id   AF-M0EX10-F1
#
_cell.length_a   1.000
_cell.length_b   1.000
_cell.length_c   1.000
_cell.angle_alpha   90.00
_cell.angle_beta   90.00
_cell.angle_gamma   90.00
#
_symmetry.space_group_name_H-M   'P 1'
#
loop_
_entity.id
_entity.type
_entity.pdbx_description
1 polymer ?
#
loop_
_entity_poly.entity_id
_entity_poly.type
_entity_poly.pdbx_seq_one_letter_code
_entity_poly.pdbx_strand_id
1 'polypeptide(L)'
;MLRGAAAAGAAVVWGSGSVAGRPGGGRGNGPGGAPGGGFPPKGITSYGRSVDLGNGSVRTFTTETPSGEPKYHGVEFDRAALEGLPDAGDLKDADNRDEDDKYQAGGQATEVHFKQSLQFFVPFPDAELTPFTFLGLNWNPGGHFGGAGAWLKPHFDVHFHMLDPARVDAVEGPRLPPYDTGNEEYEPDSPAPDPDGEVTETNFDYDQLPEGYARSPEPVADQRYITDMGEHTAPADAPELPDGPGEPGTPEAFDNTLIQGFVGDAETSRLAFVEPMITREFLREFDGNETYEVPQPDTYPHARRHPTEYAVRDVPSADAVAVVLRGFEET
;
A
#
# COMPACT_ATOMS: atom_id res chain seq x y z
N MET A 1 22.27 -44.41 -33.67
CA MET A 1 23.11 -44.71 -32.49
C MET A 1 23.78 -43.40 -32.07
N LEU A 2 23.30 -42.87 -30.94
CA LEU A 2 23.60 -41.66 -30.18
C LEU A 2 24.71 -40.70 -30.69
N ARG A 3 24.32 -39.45 -30.96
CA ARG A 3 25.18 -38.28 -30.73
C ARG A 3 24.67 -37.59 -29.47
N GLY A 4 25.45 -37.65 -28.39
CA GLY A 4 25.18 -36.91 -27.16
C GLY A 4 25.53 -35.44 -27.36
N ALA A 5 24.56 -34.57 -27.10
CA ALA A 5 24.80 -33.14 -26.89
C ALA A 5 24.95 -32.92 -25.39
N ALA A 6 26.12 -32.46 -24.96
CA ALA A 6 26.35 -31.98 -23.61
C ALA A 6 25.69 -30.60 -23.48
N ALA A 7 24.66 -30.48 -22.64
CA ALA A 7 24.12 -29.21 -22.23
C ALA A 7 25.08 -28.58 -21.21
N ALA A 8 25.74 -27.48 -21.60
CA ALA A 8 26.48 -26.64 -20.69
C ALA A 8 25.47 -25.81 -19.89
N GLY A 9 25.30 -26.14 -18.61
CA GLY A 9 24.55 -25.31 -17.68
C GLY A 9 25.28 -24.00 -17.46
N ALA A 10 24.65 -22.89 -17.85
CA ALA A 10 25.04 -21.56 -17.42
C ALA A 10 24.35 -21.30 -16.08
N ALA A 11 25.11 -21.44 -14.98
CA ALA A 11 24.71 -20.90 -13.70
C ALA A 11 24.80 -19.37 -13.81
N VAL A 12 23.65 -18.70 -13.87
CA VAL A 12 23.59 -17.25 -13.70
C VAL A 12 23.82 -16.99 -12.22
N VAL A 13 25.01 -16.51 -11.89
CA VAL A 13 25.31 -15.91 -10.60
C VAL A 13 24.57 -14.58 -10.57
N TRP A 14 23.46 -14.51 -9.84
CA TRP A 14 22.79 -13.25 -9.55
C TRP A 14 23.73 -12.41 -8.69
N GLY A 15 24.17 -11.29 -9.25
CA GLY A 15 24.90 -10.27 -8.51
C GLY A 15 23.97 -9.69 -7.46
N SER A 16 24.41 -9.71 -6.21
CA SER A 16 23.70 -9.13 -5.06
C SER A 16 23.74 -7.60 -5.17
N GLY A 17 22.85 -7.03 -5.98
CA GLY A 17 22.39 -5.66 -5.79
C GLY A 17 21.29 -5.71 -4.74
N SER A 18 21.59 -5.28 -3.52
CA SER A 18 20.56 -5.09 -2.49
C SER A 18 19.72 -3.88 -2.88
N VAL A 19 18.47 -4.10 -3.29
CA VAL A 19 17.52 -3.08 -3.76
C VAL A 19 16.31 -3.04 -2.84
N ALA A 20 16.55 -2.90 -1.54
CA ALA A 20 15.56 -2.37 -0.62
C ALA A 20 16.27 -1.74 0.56
N GLY A 21 15.83 -0.53 0.93
CA GLY A 21 16.11 0.02 2.24
C GLY A 21 15.67 -1.01 3.28
N ARG A 22 16.61 -1.41 4.14
CA ARG A 22 16.31 -2.34 5.23
C ARG A 22 15.05 -1.86 5.99
N PRO A 23 14.26 -2.79 6.54
CA PRO A 23 13.29 -2.47 7.58
C PRO A 23 14.06 -1.92 8.78
N GLY A 24 13.59 -0.80 9.32
CA GLY A 24 14.38 -0.02 10.29
C GLY A 24 15.60 0.69 9.68
N GLY A 25 15.67 0.78 8.35
CA GLY A 25 16.70 1.46 7.57
C GLY A 25 16.26 2.82 7.02
N GLY A 26 15.18 3.40 7.56
CA GLY A 26 14.82 4.78 7.29
C GLY A 26 16.04 5.68 7.49
N ARG A 27 16.27 6.65 6.59
CA ARG A 27 17.29 7.67 6.84
C ARG A 27 16.77 8.56 7.96
N GLY A 28 16.98 8.14 9.20
CA GLY A 28 16.72 8.94 10.38
C GLY A 28 17.65 10.14 10.35
N ASN A 29 17.12 11.29 9.95
CA ASN A 29 17.68 12.52 10.46
C ASN A 29 17.35 12.48 11.96
N GLY A 30 18.37 12.56 12.83
CA GLY A 30 18.18 12.82 14.27
C GLY A 30 17.33 14.09 14.47
N PRO A 31 17.12 14.62 15.69
CA PRO A 31 16.25 15.78 15.95
C PRO A 31 16.76 17.04 15.21
N GLY A 32 16.47 17.07 13.91
CA GLY A 32 17.05 17.92 12.89
C GLY A 32 16.07 19.02 12.76
N GLY A 33 16.31 20.04 13.58
CA GLY A 33 15.45 21.19 13.76
C GLY A 33 14.84 21.68 12.45
N ALA A 34 13.55 21.94 12.52
CA ALA A 34 12.79 22.58 11.46
C ALA A 34 13.57 23.78 10.90
N PRO A 35 13.78 23.86 9.57
CA PRO A 35 14.07 25.14 8.97
C PRO A 35 12.78 25.99 9.06
N GLY A 36 12.63 26.73 10.16
CA GLY A 36 11.82 27.94 10.28
C GLY A 36 10.29 27.88 10.19
N GLY A 37 9.67 26.72 9.93
CA GLY A 37 8.21 26.59 9.89
C GLY A 37 7.76 25.22 10.38
N GLY A 38 6.74 25.17 11.23
CA GLY A 38 6.19 23.90 11.72
C GLY A 38 5.72 22.97 10.59
N PHE A 39 5.49 21.70 10.93
CA PHE A 39 4.94 20.70 10.03
C PHE A 39 3.52 20.31 10.48
N PRO A 40 2.57 20.13 9.54
CA PRO A 40 2.60 20.61 8.16
C PRO A 40 2.75 22.15 8.08
N PRO A 41 3.38 22.72 7.03
CA PRO A 41 3.60 24.16 6.93
C PRO A 41 2.30 24.97 6.92
N LYS A 42 2.15 25.87 7.89
CA LYS A 42 0.98 26.77 7.97
C LYS A 42 0.93 27.72 6.78
N GLY A 43 -0.28 28.04 6.31
CA GLY A 43 -0.53 29.02 5.25
C GLY A 43 -0.42 28.47 3.82
N ILE A 44 0.10 27.26 3.66
CA ILE A 44 0.19 26.55 2.37
C ILE A 44 -0.27 25.09 2.46
N THR A 45 -0.89 24.71 3.59
CA THR A 45 -1.48 23.39 3.79
C THR A 45 -3.00 23.51 3.85
N SER A 46 -3.66 22.73 3.01
CA SER A 46 -5.10 22.49 3.02
C SER A 46 -5.36 21.15 3.70
N TYR A 47 -6.44 21.05 4.47
CA TYR A 47 -6.85 19.82 5.15
C TYR A 47 -8.16 19.31 4.55
N GLY A 48 -8.27 17.99 4.41
CA GLY A 48 -9.50 17.32 4.03
C GLY A 48 -10.46 17.16 5.20
N ARG A 49 -11.51 16.35 5.00
CA ARG A 49 -12.43 16.00 6.09
C ARG A 49 -11.72 15.11 7.11
N SER A 50 -12.12 15.23 8.38
CA SER A 50 -11.75 14.28 9.42
C SER A 50 -12.71 13.09 9.42
N VAL A 51 -12.18 11.91 9.74
CA VAL A 51 -12.92 10.67 10.03
C VAL A 51 -12.59 10.19 11.43
N ASP A 52 -13.52 9.47 12.05
CA ASP A 52 -13.40 8.94 13.39
C ASP A 52 -12.63 7.62 13.34
N LEU A 53 -11.61 7.48 14.19
CA LEU A 53 -10.81 6.26 14.28
C LEU A 53 -10.34 6.06 15.72
N GLY A 54 -10.64 4.90 16.30
CA GLY A 54 -10.27 4.62 17.69
C GLY A 54 -10.82 5.69 18.64
N ASN A 55 -9.97 6.22 19.52
CA ASN A 55 -10.31 7.32 20.44
C ASN A 55 -10.04 8.72 19.86
N GLY A 56 -9.68 8.84 18.58
CA GLY A 56 -9.29 10.09 17.95
C GLY A 56 -9.85 10.20 16.53
N SER A 57 -9.16 11.01 15.72
CA SER A 57 -9.50 11.22 14.33
C SER A 57 -8.31 11.09 13.40
N VAL A 58 -8.62 10.89 12.13
CA VAL A 58 -7.66 10.90 11.03
C VAL A 58 -8.12 11.91 9.99
N ARG A 59 -7.19 12.62 9.35
CA ARG A 59 -7.52 13.53 8.25
C ARG A 59 -6.44 13.58 7.20
N THR A 60 -6.86 13.72 5.95
CA THR A 60 -5.96 13.99 4.83
C THR A 60 -5.51 15.44 4.83
N PHE A 61 -4.36 15.71 4.23
CA PHE A 61 -3.89 17.06 3.96
C PHE A 61 -3.02 17.10 2.70
N THR A 62 -3.02 18.28 2.09
CA THR A 62 -2.16 18.60 0.95
C THR A 62 -1.41 19.88 1.24
N THR A 63 -0.09 19.89 1.03
CA THR A 63 0.73 21.09 1.07
C THR A 63 1.26 21.37 -0.33
N GLU A 64 1.02 22.57 -0.86
CA GLU A 64 1.56 23.03 -2.13
C GLU A 64 2.48 24.23 -1.92
N THR A 65 3.47 24.41 -2.80
CA THR A 65 4.22 25.66 -2.85
C THR A 65 3.29 26.80 -3.32
N PRO A 66 3.65 28.08 -3.11
CA PRO A 66 2.88 29.19 -3.67
C PRO A 66 2.71 29.16 -5.21
N SER A 67 3.55 28.39 -5.92
CA SER A 67 3.45 28.14 -7.36
C SER A 67 2.58 26.93 -7.73
N GLY A 68 1.97 26.24 -6.76
CA GLY A 68 1.10 25.08 -6.99
C GLY A 68 1.85 23.73 -7.07
N GLU A 69 3.16 23.70 -6.81
CA GLU A 69 3.90 22.43 -6.81
C GLU A 69 3.61 21.62 -5.54
N PRO A 70 3.26 20.32 -5.62
CA PRO A 70 2.98 19.48 -4.48
C PRO A 70 4.25 19.30 -3.65
N LYS A 71 4.14 19.60 -2.36
CA LYS A 71 5.20 19.40 -1.38
C LYS A 71 4.94 18.19 -0.52
N TYR A 72 3.70 18.05 -0.07
CA TYR A 72 3.25 16.96 0.78
C TYR A 72 1.84 16.53 0.39
N HIS A 73 1.62 15.23 0.35
CA HIS A 73 0.29 14.63 0.29
C HIS A 73 0.26 13.56 1.37
N GLY A 74 -0.61 13.69 2.36
CA GLY A 74 -0.46 12.92 3.58
C GLY A 74 -1.70 12.79 4.42
N VAL A 75 -1.59 11.93 5.41
CA VAL A 75 -2.61 11.66 6.41
C VAL A 75 -2.03 11.93 7.79
N GLU A 76 -2.78 12.61 8.63
CA GLU A 76 -2.46 12.90 10.03
C GLU A 76 -3.38 12.05 10.92
N PHE A 77 -2.78 11.25 11.79
CA PHE A 77 -3.45 10.46 12.82
C PHE A 77 -3.26 11.17 14.16
N ASP A 78 -4.35 11.50 14.84
CA ASP A 78 -4.26 11.83 16.26
C ASP A 78 -3.59 10.67 17.00
N ARG A 79 -2.73 10.93 17.99
CA ARG A 79 -2.13 9.84 18.79
C ARG A 79 -3.20 8.95 19.43
N ALA A 80 -4.30 9.57 19.88
CA ALA A 80 -5.46 8.87 20.41
C ALA A 80 -6.17 7.98 19.37
N ALA A 81 -6.03 8.24 18.06
CA ALA A 81 -6.64 7.40 17.02
C ALA A 81 -6.01 6.00 16.93
N LEU A 82 -4.81 5.84 17.48
CA LEU A 82 -4.10 4.56 17.57
C LEU A 82 -4.48 3.78 18.85
N GLU A 83 -5.46 4.26 19.61
CA GLU A 83 -6.00 3.66 20.83
C GLU A 83 -7.49 3.38 20.66
N GLY A 84 -8.04 2.41 21.39
CA GLY A 84 -9.48 2.10 21.33
C GLY A 84 -9.98 1.63 19.95
N LEU A 85 -9.09 1.18 19.07
CA LEU A 85 -9.43 0.63 17.77
C LEU A 85 -10.26 -0.66 17.93
N PRO A 86 -11.29 -0.88 17.08
CA PRO A 86 -12.11 -2.08 17.13
C PRO A 86 -11.30 -3.32 16.79
N ASP A 87 -11.61 -4.44 17.46
CA ASP A 87 -11.06 -5.73 17.07
C ASP A 87 -11.89 -6.41 15.96
N ALA A 88 -11.45 -7.57 15.48
CA ALA A 88 -12.15 -8.28 14.41
C ALA A 88 -13.58 -8.73 14.79
N GLY A 89 -13.85 -8.97 16.07
CA GLY A 89 -15.18 -9.28 16.58
C GLY A 89 -16.08 -8.05 16.57
N ASP A 90 -15.56 -6.92 17.05
CA ASP A 90 -16.26 -5.62 17.01
C ASP A 90 -16.67 -5.26 15.57
N LEU A 91 -15.75 -5.39 14.60
CA LEU A 91 -16.01 -5.10 13.18
C LEU A 91 -17.03 -6.05 12.55
N LYS A 92 -16.99 -7.33 12.94
CA LYS A 92 -17.95 -8.31 12.45
C LYS A 92 -19.38 -7.99 12.87
N ASP A 93 -19.55 -7.50 14.09
CA ASP A 93 -20.85 -7.20 14.70
C ASP A 93 -21.28 -5.73 14.52
N ALA A 94 -20.49 -4.92 13.81
CA ALA A 94 -20.73 -3.51 13.60
C ALA A 94 -21.95 -3.23 12.72
N ASP A 95 -22.56 -2.05 12.90
CA ASP A 95 -23.74 -1.61 12.16
C ASP A 95 -23.42 -0.77 10.91
N ASN A 96 -22.16 -0.35 10.74
CA ASN A 96 -21.65 0.40 9.60
C ASN A 96 -21.08 -0.52 8.50
N ARG A 97 -21.90 -1.41 7.96
CA ARG A 97 -21.48 -2.41 6.95
C ARG A 97 -21.99 -2.12 5.54
N ASP A 98 -22.80 -1.07 5.36
CA ASP A 98 -23.27 -0.69 4.04
C ASP A 98 -22.07 -0.18 3.21
N GLU A 99 -22.08 -0.45 1.90
CA GLU A 99 -20.97 -0.07 1.01
C GLU A 99 -20.65 1.43 1.08
N ASP A 100 -21.68 2.27 1.16
CA ASP A 100 -21.54 3.72 1.25
C ASP A 100 -20.95 4.21 2.59
N ASP A 101 -20.86 3.35 3.61
CA ASP A 101 -20.31 3.72 4.93
C ASP A 101 -18.81 4.07 4.84
N LYS A 102 -18.09 3.57 3.83
CA LYS A 102 -16.67 3.86 3.61
C LYS A 102 -16.43 5.36 3.35
N TYR A 103 -17.45 6.07 2.86
CA TYR A 103 -17.44 7.51 2.63
C TYR A 103 -17.89 8.34 3.84
N GLN A 104 -18.35 7.71 4.92
CA GLN A 104 -18.83 8.39 6.13
C GLN A 104 -17.70 8.63 7.13
N ALA A 105 -18.03 9.22 8.28
CA ALA A 105 -17.05 9.50 9.34
C ALA A 105 -16.60 8.24 10.08
N GLY A 106 -17.48 7.24 10.25
CA GLY A 106 -17.18 6.00 10.97
C GLY A 106 -16.54 4.90 10.13
N GLY A 107 -16.42 5.09 8.81
CA GLY A 107 -15.90 4.08 7.88
C GLY A 107 -16.85 2.89 7.71
N GLN A 108 -16.46 1.94 6.87
CA GLN A 108 -17.18 0.69 6.63
C GLN A 108 -16.46 -0.47 7.32
N ALA A 109 -17.15 -1.18 8.20
CA ALA A 109 -16.71 -2.49 8.64
C ALA A 109 -17.03 -3.53 7.55
N THR A 110 -16.00 -4.19 7.03
CA THR A 110 -16.14 -5.11 5.90
C THR A 110 -15.17 -6.30 6.03
N GLU A 111 -15.31 -7.29 5.16
CA GLU A 111 -14.32 -8.36 4.99
C GLU A 111 -13.55 -8.14 3.69
N VAL A 112 -12.25 -7.89 3.80
CA VAL A 112 -11.32 -7.74 2.67
C VAL A 112 -10.09 -8.61 2.95
N HIS A 113 -9.43 -9.11 1.91
CA HIS A 113 -8.35 -10.10 2.07
C HIS A 113 -8.75 -11.28 3.00
N PHE A 114 -10.02 -11.71 2.94
CA PHE A 114 -10.60 -12.76 3.79
C PHE A 114 -10.53 -12.50 5.30
N LYS A 115 -10.38 -11.23 5.73
CA LYS A 115 -10.37 -10.82 7.14
C LYS A 115 -11.14 -9.52 7.37
N GLN A 116 -11.60 -9.34 8.61
CA GLN A 116 -12.33 -8.13 8.99
C GLN A 116 -11.40 -6.92 8.97
N SER A 117 -11.89 -5.84 8.36
CA SER A 117 -11.17 -4.57 8.18
C SER A 117 -12.15 -3.41 8.35
N LEU A 118 -11.65 -2.26 8.80
CA LEU A 118 -12.39 -1.00 8.83
C LEU A 118 -11.82 -0.09 7.73
N GLN A 119 -12.63 0.20 6.73
CA GLN A 119 -12.22 0.89 5.51
C GLN A 119 -12.77 2.31 5.45
N PHE A 120 -11.96 3.24 4.95
CA PHE A 120 -12.33 4.64 4.72
C PHE A 120 -11.84 5.12 3.36
N PHE A 121 -12.72 5.81 2.63
CA PHE A 121 -12.37 6.60 1.44
C PHE A 121 -12.43 8.09 1.81
N VAL A 122 -11.26 8.72 1.94
CA VAL A 122 -11.12 10.11 2.38
C VAL A 122 -10.47 10.94 1.28
N PRO A 123 -11.21 11.82 0.59
CA PRO A 123 -10.64 12.67 -0.47
C PRO A 123 -9.48 13.54 0.05
N PHE A 124 -8.45 13.71 -0.77
CA PHE A 124 -7.45 14.73 -0.52
C PHE A 124 -7.99 16.11 -0.93
N PRO A 125 -7.52 17.19 -0.31
CA PRO A 125 -7.68 18.53 -0.88
C PRO A 125 -7.07 18.58 -2.29
N ASP A 126 -7.76 19.26 -3.21
CA ASP A 126 -7.36 19.42 -4.61
C ASP A 126 -5.89 19.82 -4.74
N ALA A 127 -5.16 19.12 -5.62
CA ALA A 127 -3.81 19.48 -6.03
C ALA A 127 -3.57 19.03 -7.48
N GLU A 128 -3.55 20.00 -8.40
CA GLU A 128 -3.63 19.75 -9.84
C GLU A 128 -2.41 19.01 -10.42
N LEU A 129 -1.23 19.23 -9.82
CA LEU A 129 0.04 18.74 -10.34
C LEU A 129 0.44 17.35 -9.85
N THR A 130 -0.35 16.70 -8.99
CA THR A 130 -0.13 15.33 -8.51
C THR A 130 -1.25 14.41 -9.00
N PRO A 131 -1.00 13.11 -9.23
CA PRO A 131 -2.05 12.17 -9.64
C PRO A 131 -3.00 11.76 -8.50
N PHE A 132 -2.64 11.99 -7.24
CA PHE A 132 -3.39 11.47 -6.10
C PHE A 132 -4.74 12.17 -5.89
N THR A 133 -5.77 11.39 -5.61
CA THR A 133 -7.18 11.81 -5.56
C THR A 133 -7.77 11.64 -4.16
N PHE A 134 -7.62 10.46 -3.57
CA PHE A 134 -8.14 10.14 -2.24
C PHE A 134 -7.23 9.15 -1.49
N LEU A 135 -7.41 9.13 -0.18
CA LEU A 135 -6.84 8.15 0.73
C LEU A 135 -7.81 6.98 0.87
N GLY A 136 -7.39 5.78 0.47
CA GLY A 136 -7.98 4.53 0.95
C GLY A 136 -7.26 4.13 2.23
N LEU A 137 -7.97 4.11 3.36
CA LEU A 137 -7.38 3.73 4.65
C LEU A 137 -8.07 2.50 5.18
N ASN A 138 -7.30 1.45 5.49
CA ASN A 138 -7.81 0.26 6.13
C ASN A 138 -7.15 0.07 7.50
N TRP A 139 -7.95 -0.22 8.51
CA TRP A 139 -7.47 -0.76 9.79
C TRP A 139 -7.71 -2.28 9.81
N ASN A 140 -6.62 -3.03 9.90
CA ASN A 140 -6.63 -4.50 9.88
C ASN A 140 -6.27 -5.04 11.28
N PRO A 141 -7.24 -5.26 12.19
CA PRO A 141 -6.96 -5.59 13.60
C PRO A 141 -6.22 -6.91 13.81
N GLY A 142 -6.32 -7.84 12.86
CA GLY A 142 -5.60 -9.11 12.88
C GLY A 142 -4.60 -9.28 11.73
N GLY A 143 -4.23 -8.16 11.09
CA GLY A 143 -3.57 -8.13 9.79
C GLY A 143 -4.42 -8.78 8.69
N HIS A 144 -3.79 -9.15 7.58
CA HIS A 144 -4.44 -9.87 6.48
C HIS A 144 -3.52 -10.93 5.86
N PHE A 145 -4.07 -11.77 4.97
CA PHE A 145 -3.28 -12.79 4.27
C PHE A 145 -2.38 -12.15 3.20
N GLY A 146 -1.23 -12.78 2.96
CA GLY A 146 -0.20 -12.33 2.03
C GLY A 146 1.19 -12.70 2.51
N GLY A 147 2.16 -12.82 1.59
CA GLY A 147 3.56 -13.16 1.92
C GLY A 147 3.73 -14.40 2.80
N ALA A 148 2.91 -15.44 2.59
CA ALA A 148 2.84 -16.65 3.44
C ALA A 148 2.71 -16.36 4.95
N GLY A 149 1.95 -15.31 5.31
CA GLY A 149 1.69 -14.91 6.69
C GLY A 149 2.48 -13.68 7.14
N ALA A 150 3.35 -13.12 6.30
CA ALA A 150 4.12 -11.90 6.54
C ALA A 150 3.35 -10.75 7.22
N TRP A 151 2.11 -10.50 6.80
CA TRP A 151 1.35 -9.31 7.24
C TRP A 151 0.26 -9.62 8.28
N LEU A 152 0.50 -10.62 9.14
CA LEU A 152 -0.42 -11.03 10.20
C LEU A 152 -0.30 -10.23 11.52
N LYS A 153 0.40 -9.08 11.52
CA LYS A 153 0.39 -8.11 12.63
C LYS A 153 -0.76 -7.10 12.44
N PRO A 154 -1.31 -6.49 13.50
CA PRO A 154 -2.27 -5.40 13.35
C PRO A 154 -1.61 -4.18 12.69
N HIS A 155 -2.15 -3.72 11.57
CA HIS A 155 -1.55 -2.65 10.77
C HIS A 155 -2.61 -1.83 10.02
N PHE A 156 -2.14 -0.74 9.43
CA PHE A 156 -2.90 0.10 8.52
C PHE A 156 -2.38 -0.02 7.10
N ASP A 157 -3.29 -0.08 6.15
CA ASP A 157 -2.99 0.04 4.73
C ASP A 157 -3.31 1.47 4.33
N VAL A 158 -2.28 2.22 3.93
CA VAL A 158 -2.39 3.66 3.67
C VAL A 158 -2.31 3.92 2.17
N HIS A 159 -3.39 3.65 1.46
CA HIS A 159 -3.44 3.75 0.00
C HIS A 159 -3.55 5.20 -0.46
N PHE A 160 -2.51 5.69 -1.11
CA PHE A 160 -2.57 6.93 -1.88
C PHE A 160 -3.02 6.61 -3.30
N HIS A 161 -4.32 6.73 -3.58
CA HIS A 161 -4.89 6.38 -4.88
C HIS A 161 -4.70 7.48 -5.92
N MET A 162 -4.41 7.06 -7.15
CA MET A 162 -4.22 7.88 -8.36
C MET A 162 -5.43 7.84 -9.31
N LEU A 163 -6.44 7.02 -9.00
CA LEU A 163 -7.68 6.88 -9.75
C LEU A 163 -8.83 7.55 -9.01
N ASP A 164 -9.90 7.89 -9.71
CA ASP A 164 -11.11 8.41 -9.05
C ASP A 164 -11.72 7.37 -8.10
N PRO A 165 -12.30 7.77 -6.94
CA PRO A 165 -12.90 6.85 -5.98
C PRO A 165 -13.84 5.84 -6.61
N ALA A 166 -14.75 6.28 -7.49
CA ALA A 166 -15.71 5.40 -8.15
C ALA A 166 -15.08 4.32 -9.04
N ARG A 167 -13.87 4.53 -9.57
CA ARG A 167 -13.15 3.50 -10.34
C ARG A 167 -12.57 2.43 -9.44
N VAL A 168 -12.10 2.83 -8.26
CA VAL A 168 -11.58 1.93 -7.24
C VAL A 168 -12.73 1.16 -6.57
N ASP A 169 -13.82 1.84 -6.24
CA ASP A 169 -15.06 1.29 -5.66
C ASP A 169 -15.69 0.20 -6.56
N ALA A 170 -15.52 0.30 -7.87
CA ALA A 170 -15.99 -0.69 -8.84
C ALA A 170 -15.08 -1.93 -8.96
N VAL A 171 -13.99 -2.00 -8.18
CA VAL A 171 -13.12 -3.18 -8.16
C VAL A 171 -13.76 -4.25 -7.29
N GLU A 172 -14.02 -5.41 -7.87
CA GLU A 172 -14.53 -6.59 -7.18
C GLU A 172 -13.41 -7.64 -7.04
N GLY A 173 -13.33 -8.26 -5.86
CA GLY A 173 -12.40 -9.34 -5.55
C GLY A 173 -12.77 -10.09 -4.27
N PRO A 174 -11.93 -11.02 -3.78
CA PRO A 174 -10.70 -11.52 -4.41
C PRO A 174 -10.99 -12.26 -5.73
N ARG A 175 -10.19 -12.02 -6.76
CA ARG A 175 -10.27 -12.71 -8.05
C ARG A 175 -8.95 -12.68 -8.82
N LEU A 176 -8.90 -13.43 -9.91
CA LEU A 176 -7.87 -13.27 -10.93
C LEU A 176 -7.94 -11.83 -11.50
N PRO A 177 -6.79 -11.12 -11.63
CA PRO A 177 -6.74 -9.79 -12.22
C PRO A 177 -7.37 -9.76 -13.62
N PRO A 178 -8.08 -8.69 -13.99
CA PRO A 178 -8.85 -8.66 -15.23
C PRO A 178 -7.99 -8.70 -16.51
N TYR A 179 -6.69 -8.44 -16.38
CA TYR A 179 -5.69 -8.51 -17.45
C TYR A 179 -4.94 -9.86 -17.49
N ASP A 180 -5.31 -10.83 -16.66
CA ASP A 180 -4.78 -12.19 -16.69
C ASP A 180 -5.81 -13.17 -17.27
N THR A 181 -5.33 -14.20 -17.98
CA THR A 181 -6.13 -15.32 -18.46
C THR A 181 -5.72 -16.59 -17.73
N GLY A 182 -6.63 -17.15 -16.91
CA GLY A 182 -6.40 -18.38 -16.16
C GLY A 182 -6.59 -19.65 -17.00
N ASN A 183 -6.14 -20.79 -16.48
CA ASN A 183 -6.29 -22.13 -17.06
C ASN A 183 -7.66 -22.79 -16.80
N GLU A 184 -8.64 -22.05 -16.25
CA GLU A 184 -9.95 -22.55 -15.81
C GLU A 184 -9.93 -23.52 -14.61
N GLU A 185 -8.78 -23.69 -13.93
CA GLU A 185 -8.66 -24.56 -12.74
C GLU A 185 -8.72 -23.82 -11.40
N TYR A 186 -8.76 -22.47 -11.42
CA TYR A 186 -8.90 -21.65 -10.22
C TYR A 186 -10.24 -21.87 -9.49
N GLU A 187 -10.18 -22.19 -8.20
CA GLU A 187 -11.32 -22.32 -7.29
C GLU A 187 -11.41 -21.10 -6.35
N PRO A 188 -12.16 -20.04 -6.72
CA PRO A 188 -12.30 -18.84 -5.89
C PRO A 188 -13.03 -19.17 -4.57
N ASP A 189 -12.85 -18.32 -3.54
CA ASP A 189 -13.49 -18.35 -2.20
C ASP A 189 -12.63 -18.87 -1.03
N SER A 190 -11.32 -19.06 -1.21
CA SER A 190 -10.42 -19.48 -0.14
C SER A 190 -9.15 -18.62 -0.10
N PRO A 191 -8.58 -18.31 1.09
CA PRO A 191 -7.24 -17.74 1.19
C PRO A 191 -6.13 -18.78 0.97
N ALA A 192 -6.48 -20.05 0.76
CA ALA A 192 -5.51 -21.10 0.52
C ALA A 192 -4.95 -20.96 -0.90
N PRO A 193 -3.65 -21.27 -1.11
CA PRO A 193 -3.11 -21.35 -2.45
C PRO A 193 -3.84 -22.42 -3.27
N ASP A 194 -4.12 -22.11 -4.53
CA ASP A 194 -4.60 -23.02 -5.56
C ASP A 194 -3.40 -23.52 -6.39
N PRO A 195 -2.90 -24.74 -6.13
CA PRO A 195 -1.74 -25.28 -6.84
C PRO A 195 -2.06 -25.75 -8.27
N ASP A 196 -3.34 -25.91 -8.61
CA ASP A 196 -3.78 -26.39 -9.93
C ASP A 196 -4.07 -25.19 -10.85
N GLY A 197 -4.47 -24.05 -10.28
CA GLY A 197 -4.64 -22.79 -11.00
C GLY A 197 -3.34 -22.19 -11.58
N GLU A 198 -3.37 -21.84 -12.87
CA GLU A 198 -2.24 -21.24 -13.60
C GLU A 198 -2.69 -20.00 -14.42
N VAL A 199 -1.83 -18.98 -14.50
CA VAL A 199 -1.99 -17.85 -15.43
C VAL A 199 -1.33 -18.21 -16.76
N THR A 200 -2.15 -18.39 -17.79
CA THR A 200 -1.69 -18.81 -19.13
C THR A 200 -1.27 -17.63 -20.02
N GLU A 201 -1.90 -16.47 -19.86
CA GLU A 201 -1.57 -15.24 -20.59
C GLU A 201 -1.79 -14.02 -19.67
N THR A 202 -1.05 -12.94 -19.91
CA THR A 202 -1.19 -11.68 -19.16
C THR A 202 -0.92 -10.45 -20.04
N ASN A 203 -1.74 -9.43 -19.85
CA ASN A 203 -1.55 -8.07 -20.39
C ASN A 203 -1.10 -7.09 -19.29
N PHE A 204 -0.47 -7.59 -18.22
CA PHE A 204 0.13 -6.76 -17.20
C PHE A 204 1.25 -5.89 -17.79
N ASP A 205 1.18 -4.58 -17.58
CA ASP A 205 2.17 -3.62 -18.04
C ASP A 205 3.39 -3.61 -17.10
N TYR A 206 4.40 -4.39 -17.46
CA TYR A 206 5.64 -4.50 -16.70
C TYR A 206 6.50 -3.21 -16.74
N ASP A 207 6.29 -2.29 -17.69
CA ASP A 207 7.00 -1.01 -17.70
C ASP A 207 6.54 -0.12 -16.53
N GLN A 208 5.37 -0.41 -15.94
CA GLN A 208 4.84 0.25 -14.77
C GLN A 208 5.19 -0.47 -13.45
N LEU A 209 5.90 -1.61 -13.49
CA LEU A 209 6.37 -2.32 -12.29
C LEU A 209 7.76 -1.83 -11.90
N PRO A 210 7.95 -1.28 -10.70
CA PRO A 210 9.27 -0.83 -10.26
C PRO A 210 10.29 -1.97 -10.19
N GLU A 211 11.56 -1.64 -10.42
CA GLU A 211 12.66 -2.59 -10.20
C GLU A 211 12.63 -3.12 -8.75
N GLY A 212 12.81 -4.43 -8.60
CA GLY A 212 12.79 -5.11 -7.30
C GLY A 212 11.39 -5.46 -6.77
N TYR A 213 10.32 -5.07 -7.46
CA TYR A 213 8.95 -5.43 -7.07
C TYR A 213 8.48 -6.69 -7.81
N ALA A 214 7.59 -7.44 -7.17
CA ALA A 214 7.02 -8.66 -7.72
C ALA A 214 5.51 -8.72 -7.48
N ARG A 215 4.82 -9.30 -8.45
CA ARG A 215 3.44 -9.78 -8.30
C ARG A 215 3.44 -10.98 -7.33
N SER A 216 2.33 -11.21 -6.64
CA SER A 216 2.18 -12.42 -5.82
C SER A 216 2.38 -13.70 -6.65
N PRO A 217 2.82 -14.82 -6.06
CA PRO A 217 3.07 -16.07 -6.79
C PRO A 217 1.85 -16.64 -7.54
N GLU A 218 2.08 -17.51 -8.53
CA GLU A 218 1.02 -18.16 -9.35
C GLU A 218 -0.05 -18.90 -8.54
N PRO A 219 0.30 -19.66 -7.48
CA PRO A 219 -0.70 -20.37 -6.70
C PRO A 219 -1.69 -19.51 -5.92
N VAL A 220 -1.59 -18.18 -5.96
CA VAL A 220 -2.55 -17.26 -5.34
C VAL A 220 -3.05 -16.21 -6.35
N ALA A 221 -2.94 -16.49 -7.65
CA ALA A 221 -3.29 -15.51 -8.68
C ALA A 221 -4.78 -15.14 -8.69
N ASP A 222 -5.65 -16.12 -8.41
CA ASP A 222 -7.08 -15.97 -8.19
C ASP A 222 -7.45 -15.08 -6.99
N GLN A 223 -6.47 -14.65 -6.20
CA GLN A 223 -6.65 -13.81 -5.03
C GLN A 223 -5.87 -12.49 -5.14
N ARG A 224 -5.25 -12.21 -6.28
CA ARG A 224 -4.41 -11.02 -6.44
C ARG A 224 -5.23 -9.74 -6.50
N TYR A 225 -6.40 -9.76 -7.13
CA TYR A 225 -7.21 -8.57 -7.37
C TYR A 225 -8.27 -8.44 -6.28
N ILE A 226 -8.11 -7.45 -5.39
CA ILE A 226 -8.87 -7.31 -4.15
C ILE A 226 -9.89 -6.18 -4.26
N THR A 227 -11.09 -6.39 -3.72
CA THR A 227 -12.18 -5.40 -3.67
C THR A 227 -11.65 -4.05 -3.19
N ASP A 228 -12.05 -2.98 -3.88
CA ASP A 228 -11.66 -1.59 -3.56
C ASP A 228 -10.16 -1.28 -3.58
N MET A 229 -9.33 -2.17 -4.12
CA MET A 229 -7.87 -2.00 -4.11
C MET A 229 -7.27 -2.32 -5.49
N GLY A 230 -7.51 -3.53 -6.00
CA GLY A 230 -6.89 -4.06 -7.21
C GLY A 230 -5.79 -5.07 -6.90
N GLU A 231 -4.83 -5.23 -7.81
CA GLU A 231 -3.68 -6.11 -7.60
C GLU A 231 -2.58 -5.42 -6.81
N HIS A 232 -2.03 -6.09 -5.80
CA HIS A 232 -0.89 -5.61 -5.02
C HIS A 232 0.41 -6.26 -5.49
N THR A 233 1.46 -5.44 -5.59
CA THR A 233 2.84 -5.87 -5.83
C THR A 233 3.73 -5.38 -4.69
N ALA A 234 4.66 -6.21 -4.27
CA ALA A 234 5.49 -5.97 -3.10
C ALA A 234 6.98 -6.04 -3.46
N PRO A 235 7.88 -5.41 -2.68
CA PRO A 235 9.32 -5.62 -2.82
C PRO A 235 9.64 -7.11 -2.64
N ALA A 236 10.47 -7.66 -3.51
CA ALA A 236 10.79 -9.08 -3.51
C ALA A 236 11.69 -9.52 -2.34
N ASP A 237 12.31 -8.57 -1.64
CA ASP A 237 13.30 -8.78 -0.57
C ASP A 237 12.90 -8.12 0.77
N ALA A 238 11.61 -7.81 0.96
CA ALA A 238 11.08 -7.41 2.26
C ALA A 238 11.39 -8.49 3.32
N PRO A 239 11.79 -8.11 4.53
CA PRO A 239 12.32 -9.01 5.57
C PRO A 239 11.27 -9.99 6.12
N GLU A 240 9.99 -9.63 6.00
CA GLU A 240 8.87 -10.39 6.51
C GLU A 240 8.39 -11.38 5.47
N LEU A 241 8.81 -11.21 4.21
CA LEU A 241 8.50 -12.14 3.15
C LEU A 241 9.34 -13.42 3.31
N PRO A 242 8.85 -14.55 2.76
CA PRO A 242 9.58 -15.81 2.80
C PRO A 242 10.92 -15.71 2.07
N ASP A 243 11.96 -16.35 2.63
CA ASP A 243 13.28 -16.47 1.98
C ASP A 243 13.24 -17.37 0.72
N GLY A 244 12.18 -18.17 0.56
CA GLY A 244 12.00 -19.03 -0.60
C GLY A 244 10.61 -19.66 -0.73
N PRO A 245 10.36 -20.38 -1.84
CA PRO A 245 9.07 -21.00 -2.12
C PRO A 245 8.67 -22.03 -1.05
N GLY A 246 7.45 -21.89 -0.52
CA GLY A 246 6.89 -22.80 0.48
C GLY A 246 7.37 -22.54 1.92
N GLU A 247 8.23 -21.55 2.13
CA GLU A 247 8.60 -21.09 3.47
C GLU A 247 7.56 -20.10 4.01
N PRO A 248 7.35 -20.03 5.33
CA PRO A 248 6.46 -19.04 5.93
C PRO A 248 7.09 -17.66 5.89
N GLY A 249 6.25 -16.62 5.91
CA GLY A 249 6.72 -15.26 6.21
C GLY A 249 7.12 -15.12 7.67
N THR A 250 7.77 -14.00 7.99
CA THR A 250 8.21 -13.63 9.35
C THR A 250 7.47 -12.38 9.82
N PRO A 251 6.25 -12.49 10.38
CA PRO A 251 5.47 -11.35 10.81
C PRO A 251 6.21 -10.43 11.80
N GLU A 252 7.08 -10.97 12.64
CA GLU A 252 7.84 -10.20 13.62
C GLU A 252 8.82 -9.21 12.99
N ALA A 253 9.19 -9.40 11.72
CA ALA A 253 10.04 -8.49 10.97
C ALA A 253 9.26 -7.36 10.26
N PHE A 254 7.92 -7.40 10.31
CA PHE A 254 7.06 -6.42 9.67
C PHE A 254 6.76 -5.25 10.63
N ASP A 255 7.30 -4.08 10.31
CA ASP A 255 6.95 -2.81 10.97
C ASP A 255 6.33 -1.83 9.98
N ASN A 256 6.94 -1.72 8.80
CA ASN A 256 6.37 -1.07 7.65
C ASN A 256 6.93 -1.67 6.35
N THR A 257 6.11 -1.68 5.32
CA THR A 257 6.47 -2.12 3.96
C THR A 257 5.69 -1.27 2.97
N LEU A 258 6.39 -0.73 1.97
CA LEU A 258 5.76 -0.03 0.86
C LEU A 258 5.38 -1.03 -0.22
N ILE A 259 4.13 -1.03 -0.63
CA ILE A 259 3.64 -1.79 -1.79
C ILE A 259 3.04 -0.83 -2.82
N GLN A 260 2.87 -1.33 -4.04
CA GLN A 260 2.24 -0.59 -5.13
C GLN A 260 1.21 -1.48 -5.79
N GLY A 261 0.11 -0.88 -6.24
CA GLY A 261 -0.94 -1.69 -6.85
C GLY A 261 -1.56 -1.14 -8.11
N PHE A 262 -2.26 -2.05 -8.77
CA PHE A 262 -2.60 -1.98 -10.17
C PHE A 262 -4.08 -2.28 -10.36
N VAL A 263 -4.73 -1.42 -11.12
CA VAL A 263 -6.13 -1.57 -11.54
C VAL A 263 -6.15 -1.58 -13.06
N GLY A 264 -7.03 -2.37 -13.66
CA GLY A 264 -7.03 -2.52 -15.11
C GLY A 264 -8.33 -3.09 -15.66
N ASP A 265 -8.23 -3.55 -16.90
CA ASP A 265 -9.24 -4.33 -17.60
C ASP A 265 -8.54 -5.41 -18.43
N ALA A 266 -9.23 -6.03 -19.39
CA ALA A 266 -8.65 -7.09 -20.20
C ALA A 266 -7.52 -6.62 -21.15
N GLU A 267 -7.42 -5.33 -21.43
CA GLU A 267 -6.43 -4.80 -22.39
C GLU A 267 -5.11 -4.43 -21.72
N THR A 268 -5.13 -3.91 -20.48
CA THR A 268 -3.91 -3.50 -19.77
C THR A 268 -4.13 -3.34 -18.27
N SER A 269 -3.04 -3.49 -17.49
CA SER A 269 -2.95 -2.98 -16.12
C SER A 269 -2.50 -1.51 -16.10
N ARG A 270 -2.71 -0.83 -14.96
CA ARG A 270 -2.27 0.54 -14.71
C ARG A 270 -1.92 0.73 -13.23
N LEU A 271 -0.74 1.29 -12.94
CA LEU A 271 -0.35 1.71 -11.60
C LEU A 271 -1.39 2.70 -11.06
N ALA A 272 -2.00 2.33 -9.94
CA ALA A 272 -3.21 2.93 -9.40
C ALA A 272 -3.02 3.52 -8.01
N PHE A 273 -2.03 3.06 -7.25
CA PHE A 273 -1.73 3.60 -5.92
C PHE A 273 -0.33 3.23 -5.42
N VAL A 274 0.11 3.96 -4.40
CA VAL A 274 1.24 3.61 -3.54
C VAL A 274 0.70 3.42 -2.12
N GLU A 275 1.16 2.41 -1.40
CA GLU A 275 0.60 2.02 -0.11
C GLU A 275 1.69 1.65 0.88
N PRO A 276 2.01 2.54 1.84
CA PRO A 276 2.71 2.14 3.05
C PRO A 276 1.77 1.30 3.92
N MET A 277 2.03 0.00 4.03
CA MET A 277 1.48 -0.81 5.10
C MET A 277 2.31 -0.55 6.36
N ILE A 278 1.69 -0.11 7.46
CA ILE A 278 2.41 0.27 8.68
C ILE A 278 1.72 -0.31 9.90
N THR A 279 2.48 -1.04 10.72
CA THR A 279 1.95 -1.61 11.95
C THR A 279 1.50 -0.52 12.93
N ARG A 280 0.42 -0.82 13.67
CA ARG A 280 -0.06 0.07 14.73
C ARG A 280 1.02 0.32 15.79
N GLU A 281 1.78 -0.71 16.12
CA GLU A 281 2.85 -0.64 17.11
C GLU A 281 3.90 0.40 16.71
N PHE A 282 4.38 0.33 15.45
CA PHE A 282 5.31 1.31 14.90
C PHE A 282 4.75 2.73 15.02
N LEU A 283 3.53 3.01 14.52
CA LEU A 283 2.95 4.35 14.57
C LEU A 283 2.76 4.88 15.99
N ARG A 284 2.36 4.02 16.94
CA ARG A 284 2.10 4.41 18.32
C ARG A 284 3.39 4.85 19.02
N GLU A 285 4.48 4.14 18.78
CA GLU A 285 5.76 4.32 19.46
C GLU A 285 6.70 5.28 18.72
N PHE A 286 6.35 5.63 17.49
CA PHE A 286 7.15 6.51 16.65
C PHE A 286 7.37 7.88 17.29
N ASP A 287 8.61 8.35 17.41
CA ASP A 287 8.98 9.68 17.86
C ASP A 287 10.17 10.14 17.01
N GLY A 288 9.88 10.81 15.89
CA GLY A 288 10.92 11.19 14.94
C GLY A 288 10.43 11.56 13.55
N ASN A 289 11.31 11.35 12.56
CA ASN A 289 11.05 11.59 11.14
C ASN A 289 11.88 10.62 10.33
N GLU A 290 11.25 9.55 9.85
CA GLU A 290 11.86 8.53 9.02
C GLU A 290 11.37 8.72 7.60
N THR A 291 12.31 8.67 6.65
CA THR A 291 12.04 8.80 5.22
C THR A 291 12.54 7.56 4.50
N TYR A 292 11.72 7.10 3.57
CA TYR A 292 11.91 5.90 2.78
C TYR A 292 11.73 6.26 1.30
N GLU A 293 12.38 5.52 0.42
CA GLU A 293 12.28 5.73 -1.03
C GLU A 293 10.94 5.16 -1.53
N VAL A 294 10.33 5.84 -2.49
CA VAL A 294 9.22 5.32 -3.29
C VAL A 294 9.82 4.82 -4.61
N PRO A 295 9.81 3.50 -4.88
CA PRO A 295 10.35 2.94 -6.11
C PRO A 295 9.63 3.48 -7.33
N GLN A 296 10.41 3.85 -8.35
CA GLN A 296 9.91 4.44 -9.58
C GLN A 296 9.79 3.35 -10.65
N PRO A 297 8.68 3.27 -11.40
CA PRO A 297 8.60 2.47 -12.62
C PRO A 297 9.39 3.11 -13.77
N ASP A 298 9.62 2.35 -14.83
CA ASP A 298 10.21 2.88 -16.07
C ASP A 298 9.26 3.87 -16.76
N THR A 299 7.95 3.63 -16.65
CA THR A 299 6.91 4.50 -17.20
C THR A 299 5.80 4.75 -16.18
N TYR A 300 5.44 6.01 -15.97
CA TYR A 300 4.24 6.38 -15.22
C TYR A 300 3.02 6.48 -16.14
N PRO A 301 1.81 6.11 -15.66
CA PRO A 301 0.63 6.13 -16.51
C PRO A 301 0.00 7.53 -16.70
N HIS A 302 0.65 8.59 -16.20
CA HIS A 302 0.21 9.97 -16.29
C HIS A 302 1.41 10.95 -16.26
N ALA A 303 1.30 12.06 -16.99
CA ALA A 303 2.29 13.13 -17.01
C ALA A 303 2.00 14.17 -15.91
N ARG A 304 2.18 13.77 -14.66
CA ARG A 304 2.07 14.62 -13.45
C ARG A 304 3.33 14.46 -12.61
N ARG A 305 3.39 15.08 -11.43
CA ARG A 305 4.52 14.91 -10.52
C ARG A 305 4.31 13.76 -9.56
N HIS A 306 5.34 12.94 -9.38
CA HIS A 306 5.29 11.70 -8.59
C HIS A 306 6.24 11.75 -7.41
N PRO A 307 5.86 11.15 -6.28
CA PRO A 307 6.69 11.16 -5.10
C PRO A 307 7.87 10.22 -5.30
N THR A 308 9.07 10.68 -4.94
CA THR A 308 10.26 9.83 -4.84
C THR A 308 10.47 9.28 -3.43
N GLU A 309 9.71 9.77 -2.45
CA GLU A 309 9.87 9.44 -1.04
C GLU A 309 8.52 9.41 -0.31
N TYR A 310 8.39 8.57 0.71
CA TYR A 310 7.40 8.71 1.76
C TYR A 310 8.07 8.85 3.12
N ALA A 311 7.38 9.45 4.07
CA ALA A 311 7.90 9.63 5.42
C ALA A 311 6.83 9.33 6.48
N VAL A 312 7.28 8.80 7.61
CA VAL A 312 6.52 8.77 8.87
C VAL A 312 7.10 9.86 9.77
N ARG A 313 6.24 10.72 10.30
CA ARG A 313 6.64 11.95 10.98
C ARG A 313 5.83 12.15 12.25
N ASP A 314 6.52 12.30 13.36
CA ASP A 314 5.90 12.82 14.58
C ASP A 314 5.54 14.31 14.41
N VAL A 315 4.39 14.70 14.96
CA VAL A 315 3.83 16.05 14.89
C VAL A 315 3.45 16.51 16.32
N PRO A 316 4.43 16.85 17.19
CA PRO A 316 4.17 17.19 18.59
C PRO A 316 3.20 18.36 18.78
N SER A 317 3.21 19.32 17.85
CA SER A 317 2.34 20.50 17.94
C SER A 317 0.86 20.20 17.79
N ALA A 318 0.52 19.00 17.29
CA ALA A 318 -0.86 18.54 17.10
C ALA A 318 -1.17 17.26 17.89
N ASP A 319 -0.22 16.75 18.69
CA ASP A 319 -0.32 15.42 19.34
C ASP A 319 -0.71 14.32 18.34
N ALA A 320 0.04 14.27 17.23
CA ALA A 320 -0.29 13.44 16.08
C ALA A 320 0.97 12.79 15.48
N VAL A 321 0.74 11.78 14.63
CA VAL A 321 1.75 11.20 13.72
C VAL A 321 1.21 11.26 12.30
N ALA A 322 2.08 11.53 11.32
CA ALA A 322 1.70 11.67 9.92
C ALA A 322 2.45 10.70 9.02
N VAL A 323 1.75 10.16 8.02
CA VAL A 323 2.32 9.39 6.90
C VAL A 323 2.15 10.25 5.65
N VAL A 324 3.25 10.52 4.94
CA VAL A 324 3.26 11.56 3.91
C VAL A 324 4.14 11.22 2.71
N LEU A 325 3.58 11.36 1.51
CA LEU A 325 4.30 11.38 0.25
C LEU A 325 4.98 12.74 0.04
N ARG A 326 6.20 12.72 -0.50
CA ARG A 326 7.02 13.92 -0.70
C ARG A 326 8.05 13.71 -1.82
N GLY A 327 8.83 14.76 -2.10
CA GLY A 327 9.88 14.69 -3.13
C GLY A 327 9.26 14.56 -4.52
N PHE A 328 8.25 15.37 -4.83
CA PHE A 328 7.51 15.26 -6.08
C PHE A 328 8.36 15.75 -7.27
N GLU A 329 8.62 14.88 -8.24
CA GLU A 329 9.41 15.14 -9.45
C GLU A 329 8.57 14.93 -10.73
N GLU A 330 8.91 15.65 -11.80
CA GLU A 330 8.32 15.42 -13.14
C GLU A 330 9.04 14.23 -13.80
N THR A 331 8.27 13.30 -14.35
CA THR A 331 8.78 12.09 -15.03
C THR A 331 8.65 12.15 -16.55
#